data_AF-A0A932GNT2-F1
#
_entry.id   AF-A0A932GNT2-F1
#
_cell.length_a   1.000
_cell.length_b   1.000
_cell.length_c   1.000
_cell.angle_alpha   90.00
_cell.angle_beta   90.00
_cell.angle_gamma   90.00
#
_symmetry.space_group_name_H-M   'P 1'
#
loop_
_entity.id
_entity.type
_entity.pdbx_description
1 polymer ?
#
loop_
_entity_poly.entity_id
_entity_poly.type
_entity_poly.pdbx_seq_one_letter_code
_entity_poly.pdbx_strand_id
1 'polypeptide(L)'
;MKKEYDFSKGKRGPVIKVPPGKTRITIRIDEDILEWFREQVHAAGGGNYQTLINRALRDYMTTRSEALEETLRRVIREEVPRYGKKASR
;
A
#
# COMPACT_ATOMS: atom_id res chain seq x y z
N MET A 1 -42.45 0.36 -9.09
CA MET A 1 -41.78 0.00 -7.81
C MET A 1 -42.76 -0.73 -6.92
N LYS A 2 -42.35 -1.79 -6.22
CA LYS A 2 -43.22 -2.45 -5.22
C LYS A 2 -43.33 -1.55 -3.99
N LYS A 3 -44.51 -1.57 -3.35
CA LYS A 3 -44.79 -0.76 -2.14
C LYS A 3 -43.95 -1.20 -0.94
N GLU A 4 -43.65 -2.49 -0.81
CA GLU A 4 -42.93 -3.05 0.33
C GLU A 4 -42.00 -4.18 -0.12
N TYR A 5 -40.83 -4.26 0.51
CA TYR A 5 -39.82 -5.30 0.29
C TYR A 5 -39.56 -6.00 1.62
N ASP A 6 -39.75 -7.33 1.65
CA ASP A 6 -39.45 -8.14 2.83
C ASP A 6 -37.94 -8.40 2.94
N PHE A 7 -37.33 -7.86 4.00
CA PHE A 7 -35.90 -8.01 4.31
C PHE A 7 -35.64 -8.97 5.48
N SER A 8 -36.62 -9.77 5.88
CA SER A 8 -36.51 -10.76 6.97
C SER A 8 -35.32 -11.71 6.85
N LYS A 9 -34.84 -11.97 5.62
CA LYS A 9 -33.66 -12.81 5.32
C LYS A 9 -32.41 -12.03 4.87
N GLY A 10 -32.40 -10.71 5.04
CA GLY A 10 -31.29 -9.86 4.64
C GLY A 10 -30.04 -10.14 5.48
N LYS A 11 -28.94 -10.55 4.84
CA LYS A 11 -27.63 -10.64 5.50
C LYS A 11 -26.94 -9.27 5.46
N ARG A 12 -26.54 -8.76 6.62
CA ARG A 12 -25.75 -7.52 6.72
C ARG A 12 -24.35 -7.79 6.15
N GLY A 13 -23.99 -7.04 5.13
CA GLY A 13 -22.68 -7.16 4.49
C GLY A 13 -22.59 -6.28 3.25
N PRO A 14 -21.37 -5.95 2.80
CA PRO A 14 -21.19 -5.19 1.58
C PRO A 14 -21.75 -5.99 0.39
N VAL A 15 -22.55 -5.33 -0.46
CA VAL A 15 -23.12 -5.91 -1.69
C VAL A 15 -22.01 -6.35 -2.65
N ILE A 16 -20.87 -5.65 -2.61
CA ILE A 16 -19.69 -5.93 -3.41
C ILE A 16 -18.63 -6.53 -2.50
N LYS A 17 -18.21 -7.76 -2.79
CA LYS A 17 -17.09 -8.41 -2.09
C LYS A 17 -15.80 -7.67 -2.43
N VAL A 18 -14.96 -7.45 -1.41
CA VAL A 18 -13.63 -6.89 -1.63
C VAL A 18 -12.82 -7.91 -2.43
N PRO A 19 -12.10 -7.49 -3.49
CA PRO A 19 -11.23 -8.40 -4.25
C PRO A 19 -10.21 -9.09 -3.32
N PRO A 20 -9.83 -10.35 -3.60
CA PRO A 20 -8.84 -11.05 -2.80
C PRO A 20 -7.53 -10.24 -2.73
N GLY A 21 -6.91 -10.18 -1.55
CA GLY A 21 -5.67 -9.43 -1.31
C GLY A 21 -5.85 -7.93 -1.07
N LYS A 22 -7.08 -7.40 -1.05
CA LYS A 22 -7.36 -6.02 -0.65
C LYS A 22 -8.13 -6.01 0.66
N THR A 23 -7.71 -5.15 1.59
CA THR A 23 -8.42 -4.92 2.85
C THR A 23 -9.11 -3.55 2.79
N ARG A 24 -10.42 -3.52 3.04
CA ARG A 24 -11.15 -2.25 3.17
C ARG A 24 -10.83 -1.64 4.54
N ILE A 25 -10.21 -0.48 4.53
CA ILE A 25 -9.89 0.30 5.73
C ILE A 25 -10.55 1.68 5.63
N THR A 26 -10.85 2.27 6.78
CA THR A 26 -11.24 3.69 6.88
C THR A 26 -10.01 4.46 7.33
N ILE A 27 -9.48 5.32 6.46
CA ILE A 27 -8.32 6.17 6.74
C ILE A 27 -8.68 7.62 6.45
N ARG A 28 -8.10 8.55 7.23
CA ARG A 28 -8.14 9.98 6.92
C ARG A 28 -6.93 10.29 6.04
N ILE A 29 -7.16 10.98 4.93
CA ILE A 29 -6.15 11.50 4.02
C ILE A 29 -6.48 12.97 3.81
N ASP A 30 -5.45 13.81 3.73
CA ASP A 30 -5.61 15.23 3.46
C ASP A 30 -6.26 15.50 2.09
N GLU A 31 -7.00 16.59 2.00
CA GLU A 31 -7.83 16.90 0.83
C GLU A 31 -6.98 17.21 -0.41
N ASP A 32 -5.86 17.91 -0.23
CA ASP A 32 -4.89 18.24 -1.27
C ASP A 32 -4.26 16.99 -1.91
N ILE A 33 -3.91 15.99 -1.10
CA ILE A 33 -3.41 14.71 -1.59
C ILE A 33 -4.47 14.00 -2.43
N LEU A 34 -5.72 13.97 -1.95
CA LEU A 34 -6.82 13.34 -2.69
C LEU A 34 -7.10 14.06 -4.01
N GLU A 35 -7.08 15.39 -4.00
CA GLU A 35 -7.27 16.22 -5.18
C GLU A 35 -6.17 15.96 -6.22
N TRP A 36 -4.91 15.99 -5.80
CA TRP A 36 -3.77 15.71 -6.66
C TRP A 36 -3.90 14.36 -7.38
N PHE A 37 -4.22 13.28 -6.65
CA PHE A 37 -4.39 11.96 -7.27
C PHE A 37 -5.62 11.88 -8.18
N ARG A 38 -6.69 12.65 -7.91
CA ARG A 38 -7.85 12.72 -8.81
C ARG A 38 -7.47 13.41 -10.12
N GLU A 39 -6.79 14.54 -10.05
CA GLU A 39 -6.34 15.29 -11.23
C GLU A 39 -5.47 14.43 -12.14
N GLN A 40 -4.51 13.68 -11.58
CA GLN A 40 -3.67 12.76 -12.34
C GLN A 40 -4.48 11.70 -13.10
N VAL A 41 -5.53 11.16 -12.48
CA VAL A 41 -6.42 10.18 -13.10
C VAL A 41 -7.31 10.80 -14.16
N HIS A 42 -7.83 12.01 -13.92
CA HIS A 42 -8.62 12.75 -14.90
C HIS A 42 -7.79 13.07 -16.15
N ALA A 43 -6.54 13.52 -15.96
CA ALA A 43 -5.60 13.78 -17.03
C ALA A 43 -5.27 12.52 -17.86
N ALA A 44 -5.21 11.34 -17.22
CA ALA A 44 -4.94 10.07 -17.88
C ALA A 44 -6.15 9.46 -18.64
N GLY A 45 -7.28 10.18 -18.74
CA GLY A 45 -8.47 9.71 -19.45
C GLY A 45 -9.42 8.86 -18.59
N GLY A 46 -9.30 8.96 -17.26
CA GLY A 46 -10.13 8.25 -16.29
C GLY A 46 -9.42 7.06 -15.64
N GLY A 47 -9.97 6.60 -14.51
CA GLY A 47 -9.35 5.54 -13.71
C GLY A 47 -9.72 5.61 -12.23
N ASN A 48 -9.02 4.85 -11.39
CA ASN A 48 -9.25 4.79 -9.96
C ASN A 48 -8.06 5.43 -9.20
N TYR A 49 -8.30 6.58 -8.57
CA TYR A 49 -7.29 7.29 -7.76
C TYR A 49 -6.75 6.41 -6.62
N GLN A 50 -7.56 5.48 -6.10
CA GLN A 50 -7.11 4.52 -5.08
C GLN A 50 -6.01 3.60 -5.60
N THR A 51 -6.00 3.29 -6.91
CA THR A 51 -4.92 2.50 -7.53
C THR A 51 -3.61 3.27 -7.52
N LEU A 52 -3.63 4.57 -7.83
CA LEU A 52 -2.43 5.41 -7.79
C LEU A 52 -1.89 5.59 -6.37
N ILE A 53 -2.78 5.82 -5.39
CA ILE A 53 -2.39 5.89 -3.98
C ILE A 53 -1.71 4.60 -3.54
N ASN A 54 -2.29 3.43 -3.86
CA ASN A 54 -1.68 2.15 -3.51
C ASN A 54 -0.34 1.92 -4.22
N ARG A 55 -0.20 2.37 -5.47
CA ARG A 55 1.07 2.32 -6.20
C ARG A 55 2.12 3.17 -5.51
N ALA A 56 1.81 4.42 -5.19
CA ALA A 56 2.73 5.33 -4.49
C ALA A 56 3.19 4.77 -3.14
N LEU A 57 2.28 4.16 -2.37
CA LEU A 57 2.62 3.48 -1.12
C LEU A 57 3.57 2.28 -1.33
N ARG A 58 3.34 1.51 -2.40
CA ARG A 58 4.19 0.37 -2.76
C ARG A 58 5.57 0.83 -3.22
N ASP A 59 5.64 1.88 -4.03
CA ASP A 59 6.89 2.47 -4.50
C ASP A 59 7.70 3.00 -3.32
N TYR A 60 7.06 3.72 -2.38
CA TYR A 60 7.70 4.17 -1.15
C TYR A 60 8.25 3.01 -0.29
N MET A 61 7.51 1.91 -0.17
CA MET A 61 7.96 0.71 0.54
C MET A 61 9.21 0.10 -0.13
N THR A 62 9.22 -0.01 -1.46
CA THR A 62 10.35 -0.55 -2.22
C THR A 62 11.58 0.34 -2.05
N THR A 63 11.47 1.65 -2.27
CA THR A 63 12.60 2.59 -2.13
C THR A 63 13.19 2.58 -0.72
N ARG A 64 12.34 2.49 0.31
CA ARG A 64 12.81 2.38 1.71
C ARG A 64 13.53 1.06 1.96
N SER A 65 13.05 -0.05 1.38
CA SER A 65 13.71 -1.34 1.47
C SER A 65 15.07 -1.34 0.79
N GLU A 66 15.19 -0.71 -0.39
CA GLU A 66 16.46 -0.59 -1.12
C GLU A 66 17.48 0.24 -0.34
N ALA A 67 17.07 1.38 0.22
CA ALA A 67 17.94 2.20 1.06
C ALA A 67 18.41 1.48 2.33
N LEU A 68 17.51 0.68 2.95
CA LEU A 68 17.85 -0.14 4.10
C LEU A 68 18.78 -1.29 3.72
N GLU A 69 18.57 -1.92 2.56
CA GLU A 69 19.42 -2.99 2.06
C GLU A 69 20.84 -2.48 1.77
N GLU A 70 20.99 -1.33 1.13
CA GLU A 70 22.30 -0.71 0.90
C GLU A 70 23.02 -0.44 2.23
N THR A 71 22.29 0.11 3.21
CA THR A 71 22.83 0.38 4.55
C THR A 71 23.28 -0.92 5.23
N LEU A 72 22.46 -1.96 5.18
CA LEU A 72 22.79 -3.30 5.72
C LEU A 72 24.01 -3.89 5.02
N ARG A 73 24.09 -3.82 3.69
CA ARG A 73 25.25 -4.29 2.91
C ARG A 73 26.52 -3.56 3.30
N ARG A 74 26.47 -2.25 3.54
CA ARG A 74 27.61 -1.46 4.02
C ARG A 74 28.06 -1.93 5.40
N VAL A 75 27.13 -2.02 6.36
CA VAL A 75 27.43 -2.47 7.73
C VAL A 75 27.99 -3.90 7.75
N ILE A 76 27.39 -4.82 6.99
CA ILE A 76 27.88 -6.19 6.88
C ILE A 76 29.30 -6.21 6.27
N ARG A 77 29.58 -5.41 5.23
CA ARG A 77 30.93 -5.33 4.63
C ARG A 77 31.97 -4.74 5.60
N GLU A 78 31.58 -3.79 6.45
CA GLU A 78 32.45 -3.20 7.46
C GLU A 78 32.74 -4.17 8.62
N GLU A 79 31.74 -4.95 9.06
CA GLU A 79 31.82 -5.76 10.27
C GLU A 79 32.22 -7.23 10.03
N VAL A 80 31.89 -7.84 8.89
CA VAL A 80 32.26 -9.24 8.58
C VAL A 80 33.79 -9.47 8.56
N PRO A 81 34.62 -8.58 7.97
CA PRO A 81 36.08 -8.74 8.01
C PRO A 81 36.68 -8.62 9.41
N ARG A 82 36.01 -7.91 10.34
CA ARG A 82 36.44 -7.76 11.73
C ARG A 82 36.23 -9.04 12.54
N TYR A 83 35.15 -9.76 12.29
CA TYR A 83 34.88 -11.05 12.94
C TYR A 83 35.75 -12.18 12.38
N GLY A 84 36.03 -12.21 11.07
CA GLY A 84 36.90 -13.22 10.44
C GLY A 84 38.35 -13.21 10.94
N LYS A 85 38.89 -12.04 11.31
CA LYS A 85 40.27 -11.91 11.85
C LYS A 85 40.41 -12.30 13.32
N LYS A 86 39.32 -12.32 14.09
CA LYS A 86 39.35 -12.74 15.50
C LYS A 86 39.32 -14.26 15.69
N ALA A 87 38.79 -15.02 14.72
CA ALA A 87 38.70 -16.48 14.78
C ALA A 87 39.98 -17.22 14.34
N SER A 88 41.03 -16.49 13.94
CA SER A 88 42.31 -17.04 13.45
C SER A 88 43.48 -16.88 14.45
N ARG A 89 43.19 -16.63 15.74
CA ARG A 89 44.20 -16.58 16.82
C ARG A 89 43.93 -17.65 17.84
#